data_AF-A0A6M1LNV2-F1
#
_entry.id   AF-A0A6M1LNV2-F1
#
_cell.length_a   1.000
_cell.length_b   1.000
_cell.length_c   1.000
_cell.angle_alpha   90.00
_cell.angle_beta   90.00
_cell.angle_gamma   90.00
#
_symmetry.space_group_name_H-M   'P 1'
#
loop_
_entity.id
_entity.type
_entity.pdbx_description
1 polymer ?
#
loop_
_entity_poly.entity_id
_entity_poly.type
_entity_poly.pdbx_seq_one_letter_code
_entity_poly.pdbx_strand_id
1 'polypeptide(L)'
;MDWQIRDAVLHDLATGPWPVLYAIGDLAWLLRAPLGYYMPAALVGRLGGVGLAQFALFLWTALGLFLVLALLAALARDVLPGRRHAALVLALVFVTFGGLDLLPNLWLDGVEGAGIASYWGRGGEWWAREFQFSGHVTLLLWVPNHALPAWLPALLLLRHGRMPRFAAVAGLPLAAAAVWAPLSALGAGVLAGAAFLLGGWPMIRAALAGPANWLSVALVVPAGLFLMAGSSSIPHGFLFSVHGWDSLPRLLLFLLVEVGAVALAVRLLATSRLLAVAVGLLAILPLYVFGPGNEMTMRGGIAALACLAVAAAMALLHAAPGWRRTMLAGLLGVAALGQAMEASILFNEPWAPSRGCTLPEAAAQSVFTDTDWSHYVVPWPEGALAALLATPAERRVDPETVARCWPEEGG
;
A
#
# COMPACT_ATOMS: atom_id res chain seq x y z
N MET A 1 -11.63 13.50 -3.12
CA MET A 1 -11.90 12.52 -4.18
C MET A 1 -11.58 11.08 -3.79
N ASP A 2 -10.32 10.78 -3.47
CA ASP A 2 -9.85 9.41 -3.22
C ASP A 2 -10.64 8.65 -2.14
N TRP A 3 -10.95 9.31 -1.03
CA TRP A 3 -11.75 8.73 0.04
C TRP A 3 -13.24 8.62 -0.28
N GLN A 4 -13.79 9.48 -1.14
CA GLN A 4 -15.19 9.43 -1.55
C GLN A 4 -15.48 8.17 -2.39
N ILE A 5 -14.54 7.75 -3.24
CA ILE A 5 -14.61 6.48 -3.97
C ILE A 5 -14.55 5.29 -2.99
N ARG A 6 -13.64 5.31 -2.01
CA ARG A 6 -13.53 4.25 -1.00
C ARG A 6 -14.78 4.15 -0.12
N ASP A 7 -15.39 5.28 0.21
CA ASP A 7 -16.67 5.35 0.92
C ASP A 7 -17.82 4.75 0.10
N ALA A 8 -17.87 5.03 -1.21
CA ALA A 8 -18.86 4.45 -2.11
C ALA A 8 -18.72 2.92 -2.24
N VAL A 9 -17.48 2.41 -2.33
CA VAL A 9 -17.20 0.97 -2.28
C VAL A 9 -17.71 0.36 -0.97
N LEU A 10 -17.44 1.00 0.17
CA LEU A 10 -17.93 0.54 1.46
C LEU A 10 -19.46 0.57 1.54
N HIS A 11 -20.08 1.65 1.05
CA HIS A 11 -21.53 1.80 0.96
C HIS A 11 -22.16 0.63 0.20
N ASP A 12 -21.59 0.28 -0.96
CA ASP A 12 -22.15 -0.76 -1.81
C ASP A 12 -22.03 -2.16 -1.21
N LEU A 13 -20.91 -2.45 -0.57
CA LEU A 13 -20.73 -3.70 0.17
C LEU A 13 -21.67 -3.79 1.40
N ALA A 14 -21.90 -2.65 2.08
CA ALA A 14 -22.73 -2.57 3.27
C ALA A 14 -24.25 -2.60 2.97
N THR A 15 -24.67 -2.25 1.75
CA THR A 15 -26.10 -2.12 1.40
C THR A 15 -26.58 -3.08 0.31
N GLY A 16 -25.72 -3.46 -0.64
CA GLY A 16 -26.10 -4.18 -1.86
C GLY A 16 -25.77 -5.67 -1.81
N PRO A 17 -26.51 -6.55 -2.51
CA PRO A 17 -26.23 -7.98 -2.49
C PRO A 17 -24.76 -8.29 -2.86
N TRP A 18 -24.20 -9.35 -2.26
CA TRP A 18 -22.84 -9.80 -2.57
C TRP A 18 -22.90 -11.00 -3.52
N PRO A 19 -22.07 -11.04 -4.60
CA PRO A 19 -21.17 -9.99 -5.05
C PRO A 19 -21.92 -8.81 -5.69
N VAL A 20 -21.37 -7.59 -5.56
CA VAL A 20 -22.04 -6.37 -6.03
C VAL A 20 -21.93 -6.28 -7.55
N LEU A 21 -23.07 -6.24 -8.23
CA LEU A 21 -23.19 -6.11 -9.68
C LEU A 21 -24.02 -4.88 -10.03
N TYR A 22 -23.42 -3.95 -10.78
CA TYR A 22 -24.10 -2.75 -11.29
C TYR A 22 -24.64 -3.02 -12.69
N ALA A 23 -25.90 -2.67 -12.94
CA ALA A 23 -26.48 -2.62 -14.28
C ALA A 23 -26.63 -1.14 -14.67
N ILE A 24 -25.88 -0.70 -15.68
CA ILE A 24 -25.83 0.68 -16.17
C ILE A 24 -26.19 0.65 -17.66
N GLY A 25 -27.39 1.11 -18.00
CA GLY A 25 -27.98 0.87 -19.32
C GLY A 25 -28.06 -0.64 -19.60
N ASP A 26 -27.50 -1.06 -20.74
CA ASP A 26 -27.45 -2.47 -21.16
C ASP A 26 -26.17 -3.20 -20.69
N LEU A 27 -25.27 -2.52 -19.97
CA LEU A 27 -23.99 -3.07 -19.52
C LEU A 27 -24.04 -3.46 -18.04
N ALA A 28 -23.38 -4.57 -17.70
CA ALA A 28 -23.24 -5.04 -16.33
C ALA A 28 -21.77 -5.01 -15.88
N TRP A 29 -21.52 -4.52 -14.67
CA TRP A 29 -20.19 -4.32 -14.10
C TRP A 29 -20.11 -4.92 -12.69
N LEU A 30 -19.23 -5.90 -12.51
CA LEU A 30 -19.02 -6.57 -11.23
C LEU A 30 -17.96 -5.82 -10.40
N LEU A 31 -18.26 -5.53 -9.15
CA LEU A 31 -17.30 -4.93 -8.22
C LEU A 31 -16.17 -5.90 -7.89
N ARG A 32 -14.94 -5.48 -8.19
CA ARG A 32 -13.66 -6.14 -7.94
C ARG A 32 -12.78 -5.21 -7.11
N ALA A 33 -13.10 -5.07 -5.83
CA ALA A 33 -12.36 -4.24 -4.88
C ALA A 33 -11.45 -5.09 -3.96
N PRO A 34 -10.48 -4.48 -3.25
CA PRO A 34 -9.66 -5.17 -2.24
C PRO A 34 -10.52 -5.59 -1.02
N LEU A 35 -11.16 -6.76 -1.13
CA LEU A 35 -12.24 -7.18 -0.22
C LEU A 35 -11.83 -7.31 1.24
N GLY A 36 -10.59 -7.73 1.51
CA GLY A 36 -10.10 -7.90 2.88
C GLY A 36 -10.10 -6.61 3.71
N TYR A 37 -10.03 -5.44 3.08
CA TYR A 37 -10.11 -4.16 3.79
C TYR A 37 -11.54 -3.80 4.18
N TYR A 38 -12.47 -3.96 3.25
CA TYR A 38 -13.83 -3.43 3.38
C TYR A 38 -14.81 -4.43 3.98
N MET A 39 -14.66 -5.72 3.72
CA MET A 39 -15.64 -6.75 4.12
C MET A 39 -15.92 -6.80 5.63
N PRO A 40 -14.92 -6.73 6.54
CA PRO A 40 -15.20 -6.71 7.97
C PRO A 40 -16.10 -5.54 8.38
N ALA A 41 -15.81 -4.35 7.85
CA ALA A 41 -16.58 -3.13 8.12
C ALA A 41 -17.96 -3.16 7.45
N ALA A 42 -18.04 -3.65 6.21
CA ALA A 42 -19.30 -3.77 5.47
C ALA A 42 -20.27 -4.73 6.16
N LEU A 43 -19.79 -5.84 6.74
CA LEU A 43 -20.62 -6.76 7.52
C LEU A 43 -21.24 -6.06 8.74
N VAL A 44 -20.48 -5.23 9.44
CA VAL A 44 -21.03 -4.41 10.53
C VAL A 44 -22.05 -3.40 9.97
N GLY A 45 -21.78 -2.83 8.80
CA GLY A 45 -22.70 -1.95 8.07
C GLY A 45 -24.04 -2.60 7.74
N ARG A 46 -24.06 -3.90 7.42
CA ARG A 46 -25.31 -4.65 7.19
C ARG A 46 -26.21 -4.72 8.41
N LEU A 47 -25.64 -4.65 9.60
CA LEU A 47 -26.35 -4.77 10.87
C LEU A 47 -26.81 -3.41 11.41
N GLY A 48 -26.11 -2.32 11.08
CA GLY A 48 -26.34 -0.99 11.68
C GLY A 48 -26.23 0.21 10.75
N GLY A 49 -26.21 -0.02 9.43
CA GLY A 49 -26.16 1.03 8.41
C GLY A 49 -24.75 1.53 8.07
N VAL A 50 -24.67 2.38 7.04
CA VAL A 50 -23.41 2.87 6.43
C VAL A 50 -22.55 3.66 7.42
N GLY A 51 -23.16 4.44 8.32
CA GLY A 51 -22.41 5.16 9.35
C GLY A 51 -21.66 4.23 10.30
N LEU A 52 -22.28 3.10 10.68
CA LEU A 52 -21.61 2.08 11.50
C LEU A 52 -20.52 1.35 10.70
N ALA A 53 -20.71 1.15 9.38
CA ALA A 53 -19.68 0.62 8.51
C ALA A 53 -18.43 1.51 8.50
N GLN A 54 -18.58 2.83 8.34
CA GLN A 54 -17.47 3.78 8.35
C GLN A 54 -16.73 3.77 9.70
N PHE A 55 -17.47 3.76 10.80
CA PHE A 55 -16.88 3.67 12.14
C PHE A 55 -16.13 2.34 12.34
N ALA A 56 -16.69 1.23 11.89
CA ALA A 56 -16.04 -0.07 11.93
C ALA A 56 -14.77 -0.10 11.07
N LEU A 57 -14.77 0.55 9.90
CA LEU A 57 -13.58 0.67 9.05
C LEU A 57 -12.48 1.48 9.74
N PHE A 58 -12.84 2.58 10.41
CA PHE A 58 -11.91 3.36 11.23
C PHE A 58 -11.26 2.49 12.33
N LEU A 59 -12.08 1.75 13.09
CA LEU A 59 -11.56 0.85 14.13
C LEU A 59 -10.69 -0.28 13.56
N TRP A 60 -11.06 -0.82 12.40
CA TRP A 60 -10.29 -1.85 11.69
C TRP A 60 -8.90 -1.34 11.28
N THR A 61 -8.84 -0.13 10.73
CA THR A 61 -7.58 0.53 10.34
C THR A 61 -6.74 0.90 11.56
N ALA A 62 -7.36 1.43 12.62
CA ALA A 62 -6.69 1.74 13.88
C ALA A 62 -6.11 0.48 14.54
N LEU A 63 -6.84 -0.64 14.49
CA LEU A 63 -6.35 -1.93 14.97
C LEU A 63 -5.12 -2.40 14.17
N GLY A 64 -5.16 -2.31 12.84
CA GLY A 64 -4.01 -2.65 12.00
C GLY A 64 -2.77 -1.82 12.34
N LEU A 65 -2.93 -0.50 12.49
CA LEU A 65 -1.83 0.37 12.90
C LEU A 65 -1.33 0.05 14.31
N PHE A 66 -2.22 -0.21 15.26
CA PHE A 66 -1.86 -0.65 16.60
C PHE A 66 -1.00 -1.92 16.57
N LEU A 67 -1.38 -2.92 15.76
CA LEU A 67 -0.62 -4.16 15.61
C LEU A 67 0.77 -3.91 15.01
N VAL A 68 0.89 -3.00 14.02
CA VAL A 68 2.18 -2.57 13.46
C VAL A 68 3.06 -1.96 14.55
N LEU A 69 2.54 -1.00 15.32
CA LEU A 69 3.28 -0.36 16.42
C LEU A 69 3.65 -1.37 17.53
N ALA A 70 2.76 -2.30 17.86
CA ALA A 70 3.03 -3.36 18.82
C ALA A 70 4.13 -4.32 18.33
N LEU A 71 4.15 -4.67 17.03
CA LEU A 71 5.20 -5.48 16.42
C LEU A 71 6.55 -4.75 16.43
N LEU A 72 6.59 -3.45 16.12
CA LEU A 72 7.80 -2.64 16.22
C LEU A 72 8.31 -2.60 17.68
N ALA A 73 7.42 -2.37 18.64
CA ALA A 73 7.79 -2.39 20.06
C ALA A 73 8.30 -3.77 20.51
N ALA A 74 7.69 -4.85 20.04
CA ALA A 74 8.18 -6.20 20.30
C ALA A 74 9.54 -6.48 19.66
N LEU A 75 9.75 -6.06 18.41
CA LEU A 75 11.03 -6.17 17.71
C LEU A 75 12.13 -5.39 18.43
N ALA A 76 11.83 -4.16 18.88
CA ALA A 76 12.76 -3.35 19.64
C ALA A 76 13.17 -4.03 20.96
N ARG A 77 12.23 -4.66 21.68
CA ARG A 77 12.54 -5.41 22.91
C ARG A 77 13.42 -6.63 22.64
N ASP A 78 13.15 -7.37 21.56
CA ASP A 78 13.85 -8.59 21.23
C ASP A 78 15.30 -8.31 20.78
N VAL A 79 15.54 -7.23 20.03
CA VAL A 79 16.85 -6.92 19.44
C VAL A 79 17.66 -5.91 20.26
N LEU A 80 17.02 -5.04 21.03
CA LEU A 80 17.66 -3.98 21.83
C LEU A 80 17.23 -4.03 23.30
N PRO A 81 17.47 -5.15 24.01
CA PRO A 81 17.04 -5.29 25.40
C PRO A 81 17.67 -4.20 26.29
N GLY A 82 16.86 -3.61 27.18
CA GLY A 82 17.29 -2.56 28.11
C GLY A 82 17.33 -1.13 27.54
N ARG A 83 17.10 -0.93 26.23
CA ARG A 83 17.05 0.42 25.64
C ARG A 83 15.67 1.04 25.71
N ARG A 84 15.40 1.79 26.78
CA ARG A 84 14.09 2.42 27.09
C ARG A 84 13.44 3.22 25.95
N HIS A 85 14.23 3.82 25.05
CA HIS A 85 13.70 4.62 23.93
C HIS A 85 13.73 3.91 22.57
N ALA A 86 14.19 2.66 22.49
CA ALA A 86 14.34 1.97 21.20
C ALA A 86 13.01 1.79 20.47
N ALA A 87 11.95 1.44 21.20
CA ALA A 87 10.61 1.29 20.63
C ALA A 87 10.07 2.61 20.06
N LEU A 88 10.28 3.73 20.78
CA LEU A 88 9.86 5.05 20.34
C LEU A 88 10.62 5.51 19.09
N VAL A 89 11.95 5.38 19.08
CA VAL A 89 12.77 5.76 17.92
C VAL A 89 12.41 4.91 16.71
N LEU A 90 12.23 3.61 16.89
CA LEU A 90 11.83 2.70 15.82
C LEU A 90 10.45 3.09 15.26
N ALA A 91 9.47 3.37 16.13
CA ALA A 91 8.14 3.82 15.71
C ALA A 91 8.18 5.17 15.00
N LEU A 92 8.93 6.15 15.53
CA LEU A 92 9.06 7.47 14.92
C LEU A 92 9.68 7.38 13.53
N VAL A 93 10.85 6.74 13.41
CA VAL A 93 11.52 6.57 12.13
C VAL A 93 10.65 5.81 11.15
N PHE A 94 9.91 4.78 11.59
CA PHE A 94 9.01 4.01 10.72
C PHE A 94 7.84 4.84 10.21
N VAL A 95 7.12 5.55 11.09
CA VAL A 95 5.95 6.34 10.70
C VAL A 95 6.33 7.52 9.81
N THR A 96 7.48 8.15 10.06
CA THR A 96 7.98 9.27 9.25
C THR A 96 8.96 8.82 8.16
N PHE A 97 8.98 7.53 7.79
CA PHE A 97 9.87 7.03 6.76
C PHE A 97 9.33 7.38 5.37
N GLY A 98 10.17 7.95 4.51
CA GLY A 98 9.84 8.25 3.12
C GLY A 98 11.10 8.50 2.30
N GLY A 99 10.92 8.84 1.03
CA GLY A 99 11.99 9.31 0.17
C GLY A 99 12.50 10.68 0.59
N LEU A 100 13.50 11.19 -0.16
CA LEU A 100 13.96 12.58 -0.01
C LEU A 100 13.10 13.55 -0.83
N ASP A 101 11.79 13.29 -0.92
CA ASP A 101 10.83 13.93 -1.84
C ASP A 101 10.73 15.44 -1.64
N LEU A 102 11.04 15.91 -0.43
CA LEU A 102 11.15 17.34 -0.16
C LEU A 102 12.10 18.03 -1.16
N LEU A 103 13.23 17.42 -1.51
CA LEU A 103 14.24 18.02 -2.38
C LEU A 103 13.75 18.26 -3.83
N PRO A 104 13.25 17.25 -4.56
CA PRO A 104 12.72 17.48 -5.90
C PRO A 104 11.48 18.39 -5.89
N ASN A 105 10.60 18.32 -4.88
CA ASN A 105 9.45 19.23 -4.80
C ASN A 105 9.87 20.69 -4.62
N LEU A 106 10.83 20.98 -3.73
CA LEU A 106 11.38 22.33 -3.56
C LEU A 106 12.03 22.84 -4.85
N TRP A 107 12.71 21.96 -5.59
CA TRP A 107 13.31 22.31 -6.87
C TRP A 107 12.25 22.63 -7.93
N LEU A 108 11.22 21.80 -8.07
CA LEU A 108 10.09 22.02 -8.98
C LEU A 108 9.37 23.33 -8.64
N ASP A 109 9.08 23.58 -7.35
CA ASP A 109 8.48 24.83 -6.87
C ASP A 109 9.28 26.08 -7.25
N GLY A 110 10.61 25.99 -7.14
CA GLY A 110 11.51 27.08 -7.50
C GLY A 110 11.56 27.34 -9.00
N VAL A 111 11.50 26.30 -9.83
CA VAL A 111 11.55 26.40 -11.29
C VAL A 111 10.20 26.84 -11.87
N GLU A 112 9.08 26.38 -11.31
CA GLU A 112 7.72 26.71 -11.75
C GLU A 112 7.20 28.04 -11.18
N GLY A 113 7.95 28.67 -10.27
CA GLY A 113 7.61 29.97 -9.69
C GLY A 113 6.46 29.93 -8.69
N ALA A 114 6.05 28.75 -8.23
CA ALA A 114 4.99 28.54 -7.25
C ALA A 114 5.41 28.91 -5.81
N GLY A 115 6.72 29.11 -5.59
CA GLY A 115 7.32 29.44 -4.29
C GLY A 115 7.68 28.18 -3.50
N ILE A 116 8.79 28.23 -2.74
CA ILE A 116 9.42 27.08 -2.04
C ILE A 116 8.57 26.38 -0.97
N ALA A 117 7.30 26.73 -0.83
CA ALA A 117 6.39 26.12 0.12
C ALA A 117 5.02 25.78 -0.52
N SER A 118 4.94 25.74 -1.85
CA SER A 118 3.66 25.63 -2.55
C SER A 118 2.99 24.26 -2.35
N TYR A 119 3.78 23.21 -2.12
CA TYR A 119 3.30 21.85 -1.85
C TYR A 119 2.79 21.63 -0.41
N TRP A 120 3.03 22.56 0.52
CA TRP A 120 2.44 22.49 1.85
C TRP A 120 0.91 22.67 1.73
N GLY A 121 0.16 21.73 2.28
CA GLY A 121 -1.29 21.64 2.16
C GLY A 121 -1.79 20.95 0.87
N ARG A 122 -0.90 20.56 -0.06
CA ARG A 122 -1.27 19.89 -1.33
C ARG A 122 -0.80 18.44 -1.43
N GLY A 123 0.24 18.07 -0.68
CA GLY A 123 0.90 16.75 -0.78
C GLY A 123 1.96 16.73 -1.90
N GLY A 124 2.99 15.89 -1.78
CA GLY A 124 4.22 16.02 -2.57
C GLY A 124 4.77 14.74 -3.21
N GLU A 125 4.10 13.60 -3.12
CA GLU A 125 4.74 12.33 -3.52
C GLU A 125 4.67 11.99 -5.02
N TRP A 126 4.23 12.91 -5.86
CA TRP A 126 4.06 12.70 -7.32
C TRP A 126 5.14 13.35 -8.19
N TRP A 127 6.24 13.85 -7.59
CA TRP A 127 7.30 14.58 -8.30
C TRP A 127 7.92 13.80 -9.47
N ALA A 128 8.02 12.46 -9.35
CA ALA A 128 8.61 11.60 -10.37
C ALA A 128 7.63 11.13 -11.46
N ARG A 129 6.32 11.38 -11.28
CA ARG A 129 5.18 11.06 -12.18
C ARG A 129 5.03 9.59 -12.59
N GLU A 130 6.03 9.03 -13.29
CA GLU A 130 6.07 7.65 -13.81
C GLU A 130 6.30 6.60 -12.71
N PHE A 131 6.85 7.04 -11.59
CA PHE A 131 7.22 6.20 -10.46
C PHE A 131 6.81 6.87 -9.18
N GLN A 132 6.44 6.06 -8.19
CA GLN A 132 6.20 6.55 -6.84
C GLN A 132 6.49 5.45 -5.83
N PHE A 133 7.30 5.78 -4.82
CA PHE A 133 7.41 5.02 -3.59
C PHE A 133 6.82 5.82 -2.46
N SER A 134 5.63 5.44 -2.01
CA SER A 134 4.96 6.26 -1.03
C SER A 134 5.62 6.19 0.34
N GLY A 135 5.83 7.35 0.96
CA GLY A 135 6.23 7.45 2.35
C GLY A 135 5.13 6.97 3.29
N HIS A 136 5.50 6.67 4.53
CA HIS A 136 4.62 5.97 5.47
C HIS A 136 3.48 6.85 5.97
N VAL A 137 3.63 8.18 5.98
CA VAL A 137 2.51 9.11 6.23
C VAL A 137 1.53 9.07 5.07
N THR A 138 2.00 9.20 3.83
CA THR A 138 1.16 9.12 2.62
C THR A 138 0.42 7.80 2.54
N LEU A 139 1.12 6.70 2.87
CA LEU A 139 0.52 5.37 2.94
C LEU A 139 -0.62 5.30 3.97
N LEU A 140 -0.48 5.95 5.13
CA LEU A 140 -1.54 6.00 6.14
C LEU A 140 -2.71 6.90 5.74
N LEU A 141 -2.43 8.03 5.11
CA LEU A 141 -3.44 9.02 4.72
C LEU A 141 -4.29 8.57 3.54
N TRP A 142 -3.68 7.91 2.56
CA TRP A 142 -4.36 7.64 1.29
C TRP A 142 -4.65 6.17 1.06
N VAL A 143 -3.75 5.28 1.50
CA VAL A 143 -3.81 3.86 1.12
C VAL A 143 -3.52 2.90 2.27
N PRO A 144 -4.15 3.07 3.46
CA PRO A 144 -3.95 2.15 4.58
C PRO A 144 -4.36 0.72 4.23
N ASN A 145 -5.28 0.56 3.27
CA ASN A 145 -5.70 -0.71 2.70
C ASN A 145 -4.58 -1.48 1.97
N HIS A 146 -3.51 -0.80 1.55
CA HIS A 146 -2.31 -1.42 0.97
C HIS A 146 -1.14 -1.44 1.97
N ALA A 147 -1.03 -0.42 2.82
CA ALA A 147 0.04 -0.28 3.79
C ALA A 147 0.04 -1.40 4.84
N LEU A 148 -1.09 -1.58 5.53
CA LEU A 148 -1.25 -2.54 6.62
C LEU A 148 -0.99 -3.99 6.19
N PRO A 149 -1.56 -4.52 5.09
CA PRO A 149 -1.30 -5.88 4.64
C PRO A 149 0.13 -6.09 4.10
N ALA A 150 0.90 -5.04 3.80
CA ALA A 150 2.34 -5.18 3.52
C ALA A 150 3.18 -5.14 4.80
N TRP A 151 2.91 -4.19 5.70
CA TRP A 151 3.69 -3.98 6.91
C TRP A 151 3.60 -5.14 7.90
N LEU A 152 2.40 -5.66 8.15
CA LEU A 152 2.21 -6.74 9.11
C LEU A 152 3.04 -8.00 8.77
N PRO A 153 2.94 -8.61 7.57
CA PRO A 153 3.78 -9.75 7.23
C PRO A 153 5.26 -9.40 7.14
N ALA A 154 5.63 -8.19 6.69
CA ALA A 154 7.03 -7.76 6.66
C ALA A 154 7.64 -7.69 8.08
N LEU A 155 6.93 -7.11 9.04
CA LEU A 155 7.39 -7.01 10.43
C LEU A 155 7.40 -8.38 11.13
N LEU A 156 6.42 -9.24 10.86
CA LEU A 156 6.44 -10.64 11.31
C LEU A 156 7.65 -11.39 10.75
N LEU A 157 7.98 -11.18 9.48
CA LEU A 157 9.16 -11.76 8.83
C LEU A 157 10.45 -11.24 9.46
N LEU A 158 10.57 -9.94 9.72
CA LEU A 158 11.77 -9.37 10.36
C LEU A 158 11.98 -9.91 11.77
N ARG A 159 10.89 -10.18 12.50
CA ARG A 159 10.94 -10.68 13.88
C ARG A 159 11.17 -12.19 13.96
N HIS A 160 10.53 -12.97 13.09
CA HIS A 160 10.44 -14.43 13.20
C HIS A 160 10.99 -15.20 12.00
N GLY A 161 11.43 -14.51 10.94
CA GLY A 161 11.82 -15.11 9.65
C GLY A 161 13.04 -16.04 9.69
N ARG A 162 13.74 -16.13 10.82
CA ARG A 162 14.83 -17.08 11.05
C ARG A 162 14.39 -18.37 11.76
N MET A 163 13.10 -18.50 12.08
CA MET A 163 12.57 -19.62 12.84
C MET A 163 11.81 -20.60 11.94
N PRO A 164 12.20 -21.89 11.84
CA PRO A 164 11.47 -22.92 11.09
C PRO A 164 9.98 -23.00 11.38
N ARG A 165 9.59 -22.84 12.66
CA ARG A 165 8.18 -22.78 13.06
C ARG A 165 7.40 -21.65 12.40
N PHE A 166 8.03 -20.50 12.14
CA PHE A 166 7.38 -19.38 11.46
C PHE A 166 7.24 -19.68 9.97
N ALA A 167 8.28 -20.22 9.33
CA ALA A 167 8.20 -20.61 7.93
C ALA A 167 7.09 -21.63 7.66
N ALA A 168 6.83 -22.55 8.60
CA ALA A 168 5.73 -23.52 8.51
C ALA A 168 4.31 -22.90 8.55
N VAL A 169 4.17 -21.63 8.95
CA VAL A 169 2.89 -20.93 9.05
C VAL A 169 2.85 -19.58 8.33
N ALA A 170 3.94 -19.18 7.67
CA ALA A 170 4.09 -17.87 7.05
C ALA A 170 3.11 -17.61 5.90
N GLY A 171 2.56 -18.66 5.30
CA GLY A 171 1.51 -18.56 4.30
C GLY A 171 0.25 -17.91 4.82
N LEU A 172 -0.11 -18.08 6.10
CA LEU A 172 -1.35 -17.53 6.66
C LEU A 172 -1.40 -16.00 6.61
N PRO A 173 -0.42 -15.25 7.18
CA PRO A 173 -0.42 -13.80 7.07
C PRO A 173 -0.24 -13.33 5.62
N LEU A 174 0.47 -14.06 4.76
CA LEU A 174 0.60 -13.72 3.34
C LEU A 174 -0.72 -13.91 2.57
N ALA A 175 -1.49 -14.95 2.88
CA ALA A 175 -2.80 -15.18 2.29
C ALA A 175 -3.81 -14.11 2.73
N ALA A 176 -3.84 -13.78 4.01
CA ALA A 176 -4.66 -12.68 4.52
C ALA A 176 -4.28 -11.36 3.83
N ALA A 177 -2.99 -11.08 3.68
CA ALA A 177 -2.51 -9.92 2.93
C ALA A 177 -2.92 -9.96 1.46
N ALA A 178 -2.89 -11.12 0.80
CA ALA A 178 -3.23 -11.24 -0.62
C ALA A 178 -4.72 -10.99 -0.89
N VAL A 179 -5.62 -11.47 -0.02
CA VAL A 179 -7.07 -11.18 -0.08
C VAL A 179 -7.35 -9.70 0.17
N TRP A 180 -6.50 -9.05 0.97
CA TRP A 180 -6.61 -7.64 1.31
C TRP A 180 -6.06 -6.73 0.21
N ALA A 181 -4.85 -6.99 -0.28
CA ALA A 181 -4.15 -6.21 -1.28
C ALA A 181 -3.09 -7.06 -2.02
N PRO A 182 -3.43 -7.66 -3.19
CA PRO A 182 -2.58 -8.63 -3.87
C PRO A 182 -1.16 -8.14 -4.19
N LEU A 183 -1.03 -6.94 -4.77
CA LEU A 183 0.28 -6.38 -5.12
C LEU A 183 1.14 -6.09 -3.88
N SER A 184 0.52 -5.63 -2.79
CA SER A 184 1.20 -5.41 -1.50
C SER A 184 1.68 -6.74 -0.87
N ALA A 185 0.87 -7.78 -0.99
CA ALA A 185 1.22 -9.12 -0.53
C ALA A 185 2.34 -9.76 -1.37
N LEU A 186 2.39 -9.49 -2.68
CA LEU A 186 3.45 -9.96 -3.57
C LEU A 186 4.83 -9.53 -3.05
N GLY A 187 5.00 -8.24 -2.72
CA GLY A 187 6.26 -7.72 -2.18
C GLY A 187 6.67 -8.42 -0.88
N ALA A 188 5.73 -8.62 0.05
CA ALA A 188 5.98 -9.35 1.29
C ALA A 188 6.31 -10.83 1.04
N GLY A 189 5.65 -11.46 0.06
CA GLY A 189 5.89 -12.85 -0.34
C GLY A 189 7.27 -13.07 -0.94
N VAL A 190 7.74 -12.17 -1.80
CA VAL A 190 9.10 -12.21 -2.36
C VAL A 190 10.13 -12.12 -1.24
N LEU A 191 9.94 -11.21 -0.27
CA LEU A 191 10.84 -11.09 0.88
C LEU A 191 10.83 -12.34 1.76
N ALA A 192 9.66 -12.93 2.01
CA ALA A 192 9.52 -14.16 2.79
C ALA A 192 10.23 -15.34 2.10
N GLY A 193 10.00 -15.52 0.80
CA GLY A 193 10.68 -16.54 0.00
C GLY A 193 12.20 -16.35 0.03
N ALA A 194 12.68 -15.13 -0.18
CA ALA A 194 14.10 -14.82 -0.11
C ALA A 194 14.68 -15.09 1.28
N ALA A 195 13.97 -14.72 2.36
CA ALA A 195 14.40 -15.01 3.72
C ALA A 195 14.55 -16.52 3.97
N PHE A 196 13.63 -17.34 3.46
CA PHE A 196 13.70 -18.80 3.61
C PHE A 196 14.82 -19.41 2.78
N LEU A 197 15.06 -18.92 1.55
CA LEU A 197 16.19 -19.31 0.74
C LEU A 197 17.52 -18.96 1.43
N LEU A 198 17.63 -17.75 1.97
CA LEU A 198 18.79 -17.29 2.73
C LEU A 198 19.00 -18.07 4.04
N GLY A 199 17.92 -18.59 4.62
CA GLY A 199 17.94 -19.45 5.81
C GLY A 199 18.21 -20.94 5.52
N GLY A 200 18.28 -21.33 4.25
CA GLY A 200 18.69 -22.67 3.80
C GLY A 200 17.64 -23.77 3.94
N TRP A 201 18.07 -25.02 3.74
CA TRP A 201 17.18 -26.19 3.67
C TRP A 201 16.24 -26.38 4.87
N PRO A 202 16.64 -26.15 6.14
CA PRO A 202 15.71 -26.28 7.27
C PRO A 202 14.49 -25.36 7.17
N MET A 203 14.69 -24.16 6.61
CA MET A 203 13.65 -23.16 6.42
C MET A 203 12.72 -23.54 5.28
N ILE A 204 13.30 -23.94 4.15
CA ILE A 204 12.56 -24.41 2.97
C ILE A 204 11.72 -25.64 3.32
N ARG A 205 12.33 -26.63 3.99
CA ARG A 205 11.63 -27.86 4.42
C ARG A 205 10.48 -27.55 5.35
N ALA A 206 10.66 -26.62 6.30
CA ALA A 206 9.58 -26.23 7.21
C ALA A 206 8.44 -25.51 6.46
N ALA A 207 8.76 -24.64 5.49
CA ALA A 207 7.75 -23.99 4.66
C ALA A 207 6.96 -25.01 3.82
N LEU A 208 7.62 -25.99 3.21
CA LEU A 208 6.97 -27.01 2.40
C LEU A 208 6.17 -28.03 3.22
N ALA A 209 6.63 -28.37 4.42
CA ALA A 209 5.96 -29.31 5.32
C ALA A 209 4.81 -28.68 6.12
N GLY A 210 4.69 -27.35 6.12
CA GLY A 210 3.67 -26.63 6.87
C GLY A 210 2.27 -26.76 6.24
N PRO A 211 1.31 -27.47 6.85
CA PRO A 211 -0.03 -27.61 6.27
C PRO A 211 -0.76 -26.26 6.16
N ALA A 212 -0.45 -25.33 7.07
CA ALA A 212 -0.97 -23.98 7.05
C ALA A 212 -0.62 -23.24 5.73
N ASN A 213 0.58 -23.47 5.17
CA ASN A 213 0.98 -22.83 3.92
C ASN A 213 0.22 -23.37 2.71
N TRP A 214 -0.11 -24.67 2.70
CA TRP A 214 -0.92 -25.28 1.65
C TRP A 214 -2.38 -24.83 1.73
N LEU A 215 -2.92 -24.71 2.96
CA LEU A 215 -4.21 -24.09 3.18
C LEU A 215 -4.23 -22.64 2.65
N SER A 216 -3.17 -21.88 2.90
CA SER A 216 -3.02 -20.53 2.35
C SER A 216 -3.05 -20.48 0.83
N VAL A 217 -2.39 -21.41 0.15
CA VAL A 217 -2.48 -21.51 -1.33
C VAL A 217 -3.92 -21.77 -1.76
N ALA A 218 -4.60 -22.73 -1.12
CA ALA A 218 -5.99 -23.05 -1.43
C ALA A 218 -6.95 -21.87 -1.22
N LEU A 219 -6.69 -21.01 -0.22
CA LEU A 219 -7.48 -19.80 0.04
C LEU A 219 -7.17 -18.66 -0.93
N VAL A 220 -5.90 -18.48 -1.32
CA VAL A 220 -5.47 -17.39 -2.20
C VAL A 220 -5.88 -17.65 -3.64
N VAL A 221 -5.91 -18.90 -4.11
CA VAL A 221 -6.20 -19.18 -5.53
C VAL A 221 -7.58 -18.63 -5.98
N PRO A 222 -8.71 -18.90 -5.29
CA PRO A 222 -10.00 -18.33 -5.69
C PRO A 222 -10.03 -16.79 -5.57
N ALA A 223 -9.47 -16.23 -4.51
CA ALA A 223 -9.41 -14.78 -4.32
C ALA A 223 -8.52 -14.10 -5.37
N GLY A 224 -7.43 -14.76 -5.77
CA GLY A 224 -6.53 -14.32 -6.83
C GLY A 224 -7.20 -14.34 -8.19
N LEU A 225 -7.94 -15.41 -8.51
CA LEU A 225 -8.74 -15.48 -9.74
C LEU A 225 -9.78 -14.36 -9.77
N PHE A 226 -10.46 -14.11 -8.64
CA PHE A 226 -11.40 -12.99 -8.50
C PHE A 226 -10.75 -11.63 -8.75
N LEU A 227 -9.62 -11.35 -8.11
CA LEU A 227 -8.96 -10.04 -8.17
C LEU A 227 -8.18 -9.83 -9.50
N MET A 228 -7.76 -10.91 -10.16
CA MET A 228 -7.05 -10.85 -11.45
C MET A 228 -7.98 -10.85 -12.67
N ALA A 229 -9.27 -11.16 -12.50
CA ALA A 229 -10.23 -11.16 -13.61
C ALA A 229 -10.29 -9.79 -14.31
N GLY A 230 -10.11 -9.78 -15.63
CA GLY A 230 -10.03 -8.53 -16.41
C GLY A 230 -8.76 -7.71 -16.17
N SER A 231 -7.73 -8.22 -15.48
CA SER A 231 -6.46 -7.47 -15.33
C SER A 231 -5.72 -7.28 -16.65
N SER A 232 -6.03 -8.07 -17.69
CA SER A 232 -5.42 -7.95 -19.01
C SER A 232 -5.81 -6.67 -19.76
N SER A 233 -6.92 -6.04 -19.40
CA SER A 233 -7.33 -4.74 -19.96
C SER A 233 -6.65 -3.55 -19.27
N ILE A 234 -6.00 -3.78 -18.12
CA ILE A 234 -5.24 -2.74 -17.42
C ILE A 234 -3.94 -2.50 -18.20
N PRO A 235 -3.56 -1.25 -18.51
CA PRO A 235 -2.29 -0.95 -19.17
C PRO A 235 -1.10 -1.55 -18.42
N HIS A 236 -0.26 -2.32 -19.10
CA HIS A 236 0.91 -2.94 -18.49
C HIS A 236 2.02 -3.23 -19.50
N GLY A 237 3.26 -3.36 -19.03
CA GLY A 237 4.40 -3.70 -19.87
C GLY A 237 5.75 -3.40 -19.21
N PHE A 238 6.84 -3.76 -19.89
CA PHE A 238 8.18 -3.37 -19.45
C PHE A 238 8.38 -1.86 -19.62
N LEU A 239 9.03 -1.22 -18.65
CA LEU A 239 9.22 0.23 -18.56
C LEU A 239 9.65 0.86 -19.89
N PHE A 240 10.74 0.38 -20.48
CA PHE A 240 11.29 0.97 -21.69
C PHE A 240 10.46 0.69 -22.95
N SER A 241 9.56 -0.30 -22.90
CA SER A 241 8.59 -0.54 -23.97
C SER A 241 7.40 0.42 -23.89
N VAL A 242 7.01 0.81 -22.66
CA VAL A 242 5.86 1.71 -22.42
C VAL A 242 6.26 3.18 -22.52
N HIS A 243 7.38 3.57 -21.89
CA HIS A 243 7.80 4.97 -21.76
C HIS A 243 9.07 5.33 -22.54
N GLY A 244 9.70 4.36 -23.22
CA GLY A 244 10.96 4.57 -23.95
C GLY A 244 12.20 4.67 -23.05
N TRP A 245 13.37 4.81 -23.67
CA TRP A 245 14.65 4.87 -22.95
C TRP A 245 14.90 6.20 -22.22
N ASP A 246 14.14 7.26 -22.53
CA ASP A 246 14.20 8.55 -21.85
C ASP A 246 13.73 8.47 -20.38
N SER A 247 13.06 7.39 -20.00
CA SER A 247 12.75 7.08 -18.59
C SER A 247 13.95 6.58 -17.79
N LEU A 248 15.06 6.17 -18.42
CA LEU A 248 16.24 5.70 -17.69
C LEU A 248 16.85 6.76 -16.74
N PRO A 249 17.17 8.00 -17.17
CA PRO A 249 17.69 9.01 -16.24
C PRO A 249 16.69 9.35 -15.12
N ARG A 250 15.38 9.36 -15.42
CA ARG A 250 14.31 9.59 -14.44
C ARG A 250 14.22 8.47 -13.42
N LEU A 251 14.32 7.21 -13.86
CA LEU A 251 14.39 6.04 -12.99
C LEU A 251 15.62 6.09 -12.07
N LEU A 252 16.80 6.44 -12.60
CA LEU A 252 18.02 6.51 -11.80
C LEU A 252 17.93 7.61 -10.73
N LEU A 253 17.40 8.77 -11.09
CA LEU A 253 17.16 9.87 -10.15
C LEU A 253 16.13 9.48 -9.09
N PHE A 254 15.00 8.90 -9.51
CA PHE A 254 13.95 8.37 -8.65
C PHE A 254 14.53 7.39 -7.63
N LEU A 255 15.23 6.34 -8.10
CA LEU A 255 15.83 5.34 -7.20
C LEU A 255 16.85 5.96 -6.25
N LEU A 256 17.65 6.95 -6.69
CA LEU A 256 18.62 7.61 -5.81
C LEU A 256 17.94 8.40 -4.68
N VAL A 257 16.93 9.20 -5.03
CA VAL A 257 16.22 10.12 -4.14
C VAL A 257 15.30 9.37 -3.16
N GLU A 258 14.57 8.38 -3.66
CA GLU A 258 13.53 7.68 -2.89
C GLU A 258 14.11 6.65 -1.92
N VAL A 259 15.13 5.91 -2.37
CA VAL A 259 15.61 4.73 -1.61
C VAL A 259 17.12 4.63 -1.55
N GLY A 260 17.83 5.04 -2.60
CA GLY A 260 19.25 4.80 -2.80
C GLY A 260 20.15 5.51 -1.79
N ALA A 261 19.90 6.79 -1.54
CA ALA A 261 20.67 7.57 -0.57
C ALA A 261 20.56 6.98 0.85
N VAL A 262 19.34 6.66 1.29
CA VAL A 262 19.10 6.05 2.60
C VAL A 262 19.67 4.63 2.66
N ALA A 263 19.43 3.80 1.64
CA ALA A 263 19.95 2.44 1.58
C ALA A 263 21.49 2.40 1.63
N LEU A 264 22.17 3.30 0.92
CA LEU A 264 23.62 3.42 0.96
C LEU A 264 24.11 3.85 2.35
N ALA A 265 23.46 4.84 2.96
CA ALA A 265 23.78 5.29 4.32
C ALA A 265 23.65 4.15 5.34
N VAL A 266 22.56 3.37 5.25
CA VAL A 266 22.36 2.18 6.09
C VAL A 266 23.44 1.14 5.81
N ARG A 267 23.80 0.90 4.56
CA ARG A 267 24.83 -0.09 4.16
C ARG A 267 26.23 0.21 4.71
N LEU A 268 26.53 1.48 5.00
CA LEU A 268 27.78 1.91 5.65
C LEU A 268 27.83 1.63 7.16
N LEU A 269 26.67 1.38 7.77
CA LEU A 269 26.51 1.17 9.22
C LEU A 269 26.10 -0.27 9.57
N ALA A 270 25.33 -0.92 8.70
CA ALA A 270 24.80 -2.25 8.92
C ALA A 270 24.80 -3.05 7.61
N THR A 271 24.93 -4.38 7.73
CA THR A 271 24.81 -5.30 6.59
C THR A 271 23.76 -6.35 6.87
N SER A 272 22.91 -6.60 5.87
CA SER A 272 21.90 -7.65 5.93
C SER A 272 21.62 -8.14 4.52
N ARG A 273 21.65 -9.46 4.32
CA ARG A 273 21.31 -10.07 3.03
C ARG A 273 19.84 -9.82 2.67
N LEU A 274 18.95 -9.84 3.68
CA LEU A 274 17.54 -9.53 3.46
C LEU A 274 17.32 -8.06 3.09
N LEU A 275 18.11 -7.14 3.67
CA LEU A 275 18.09 -5.73 3.26
C LEU A 275 18.54 -5.56 1.80
N ALA A 276 19.59 -6.27 1.39
CA ALA A 276 20.04 -6.24 -0.01
C ALA A 276 18.95 -6.76 -0.96
N VAL A 277 18.20 -7.79 -0.57
CA VAL A 277 17.02 -8.26 -1.33
C VAL A 277 15.93 -7.20 -1.36
N ALA A 278 15.61 -6.54 -0.23
CA ALA A 278 14.60 -5.49 -0.20
C ALA A 278 14.95 -4.30 -1.11
N VAL A 279 16.21 -3.83 -1.07
CA VAL A 279 16.70 -2.78 -1.96
C VAL A 279 16.71 -3.24 -3.42
N GLY A 280 17.09 -4.49 -3.68
CA GLY A 280 17.02 -5.08 -5.03
C GLY A 280 15.60 -5.15 -5.56
N LEU A 281 14.63 -5.51 -4.71
CA LEU A 281 13.20 -5.51 -5.08
C LEU A 281 12.72 -4.09 -5.42
N LEU A 282 13.08 -3.09 -4.62
CA LEU A 282 12.77 -1.68 -4.90
C LEU A 282 13.39 -1.18 -6.22
N ALA A 283 14.57 -1.70 -6.61
CA ALA A 283 15.18 -1.36 -7.88
C ALA A 283 14.52 -2.07 -9.09
N ILE A 284 13.93 -3.26 -8.88
CA ILE A 284 13.35 -4.08 -9.95
C ILE A 284 11.89 -3.71 -10.23
N LEU A 285 11.10 -3.38 -9.20
CA LEU A 285 9.66 -3.10 -9.37
C LEU A 285 9.36 -2.01 -10.42
N PRO A 286 10.09 -0.88 -10.49
CA PRO A 286 9.88 0.14 -11.51
C PRO A 286 10.08 -0.30 -12.96
N LEU A 287 10.76 -1.44 -13.19
CA LEU A 287 11.05 -1.93 -14.53
C LEU A 287 9.82 -2.56 -15.22
N TYR A 288 8.74 -2.78 -14.48
CA TYR A 288 7.47 -3.28 -15.00
C TYR A 288 6.33 -2.35 -14.59
N VAL A 289 5.73 -1.70 -15.57
CA VAL A 289 4.60 -0.80 -15.39
C VAL A 289 3.31 -1.63 -15.37
N PHE A 290 2.47 -1.38 -14.38
CA PHE A 290 1.15 -1.98 -14.28
C PHE A 290 0.19 -0.93 -13.74
N GLY A 291 -0.82 -0.58 -14.54
CA GLY A 291 -1.82 0.46 -14.27
C GLY A 291 -1.32 1.90 -14.42
N PRO A 292 -2.23 2.89 -14.35
CA PRO A 292 -1.98 4.29 -14.67
C PRO A 292 -1.02 4.97 -13.69
N GLY A 293 -1.00 4.52 -12.42
CA GLY A 293 -0.07 5.02 -11.40
C GLY A 293 1.21 4.19 -11.28
N ASN A 294 1.41 3.17 -12.11
CA ASN A 294 2.43 2.14 -11.90
C ASN A 294 2.31 1.49 -10.51
N GLU A 295 1.14 0.88 -10.27
CA GLU A 295 0.74 0.22 -9.05
C GLU A 295 1.71 -0.90 -8.64
N MET A 296 2.41 -1.51 -9.59
CA MET A 296 3.50 -2.45 -9.29
C MET A 296 4.56 -1.81 -8.39
N THR A 297 5.00 -0.60 -8.75
CA THR A 297 5.98 0.18 -7.97
C THR A 297 5.37 0.67 -6.68
N MET A 298 4.21 1.33 -6.76
CA MET A 298 3.55 1.96 -5.61
C MET A 298 3.16 0.96 -4.51
N ARG A 299 2.65 -0.21 -4.90
CA ARG A 299 2.05 -1.19 -3.97
C ARG A 299 3.00 -2.33 -3.66
N GLY A 300 3.76 -2.81 -4.64
CA GLY A 300 4.72 -3.90 -4.47
C GLY A 300 5.91 -3.51 -3.58
N GLY A 301 6.28 -2.23 -3.56
CA GLY A 301 7.45 -1.74 -2.81
C GLY A 301 7.23 -1.60 -1.30
N ILE A 302 5.97 -1.55 -0.83
CA ILE A 302 5.62 -1.17 0.55
C ILE A 302 6.31 -2.05 1.60
N ALA A 303 6.33 -3.37 1.39
CA ALA A 303 6.97 -4.31 2.32
C ALA A 303 8.50 -4.12 2.38
N ALA A 304 9.12 -3.82 1.23
CA ALA A 304 10.56 -3.57 1.15
C ALA A 304 10.94 -2.21 1.76
N LEU A 305 10.12 -1.18 1.58
CA LEU A 305 10.27 0.10 2.27
C LEU A 305 10.18 -0.07 3.79
N ALA A 306 9.26 -0.88 4.29
CA ALA A 306 9.17 -1.21 5.72
C ALA A 306 10.45 -1.91 6.23
N CYS A 307 11.03 -2.83 5.46
CA CYS A 307 12.32 -3.44 5.80
C CYS A 307 13.46 -2.42 5.84
N LEU A 308 13.51 -1.48 4.89
CA LEU A 308 14.51 -0.41 4.86
C LEU A 308 14.33 0.56 6.03
N ALA A 309 13.09 0.94 6.38
CA ALA A 309 12.77 1.79 7.51
C ALA A 309 13.25 1.19 8.84
N VAL A 310 12.93 -0.08 9.07
CA VAL A 310 13.42 -0.81 10.26
C VAL A 310 14.95 -0.90 10.24
N ALA A 311 15.58 -1.21 9.11
CA ALA A 311 17.03 -1.27 9.02
C ALA A 311 17.70 0.09 9.31
N ALA A 312 17.10 1.19 8.85
CA ALA A 312 17.58 2.54 9.09
C ALA A 312 17.49 2.94 10.57
N ALA A 313 16.35 2.70 11.20
CA ALA A 313 16.18 2.90 12.64
C ALA A 313 17.18 2.06 13.46
N MET A 314 17.35 0.79 13.10
CA MET A 314 18.27 -0.11 13.79
C MET A 314 19.72 0.31 13.60
N ALA A 315 20.12 0.76 12.40
CA ALA A 315 21.44 1.30 12.15
C ALA A 315 21.71 2.55 12.99
N LEU A 316 20.75 3.49 13.08
CA LEU A 316 20.86 4.67 13.95
C LEU A 316 21.02 4.30 15.43
N LEU A 317 20.23 3.35 15.91
CA LEU A 317 20.26 2.93 17.30
C LEU A 317 21.59 2.23 17.65
N HIS A 318 22.13 1.37 16.78
CA HIS A 318 23.35 0.63 17.07
C HIS A 318 24.64 1.41 16.82
N ALA A 319 24.63 2.38 15.89
CA ALA A 319 25.84 3.08 15.50
C ALA A 319 26.41 3.98 16.60
N ALA A 320 27.73 3.91 16.79
CA ALA A 320 28.47 4.90 17.57
C ALA A 320 28.35 6.31 16.94
N PRO A 321 28.50 7.39 17.71
CA PRO A 321 28.57 8.74 17.17
C PRO A 321 29.69 8.85 16.11
N GLY A 322 29.37 9.46 14.96
CA GLY A 322 30.31 9.62 13.85
C GLY A 322 29.61 10.06 12.57
N TRP A 323 30.39 10.47 11.55
CA TRP A 323 29.85 11.09 10.33
C TRP A 323 28.82 10.22 9.60
N ARG A 324 29.00 8.89 9.58
CA ARG A 324 28.07 7.95 8.93
C ARG A 324 26.70 7.95 9.59
N ARG A 325 26.68 7.99 10.93
CA ARG A 325 25.45 8.08 11.72
C ARG A 325 24.79 9.44 11.54
N THR A 326 25.57 10.52 11.56
CA THR A 326 25.07 11.88 11.31
C THR A 326 24.47 12.01 9.91
N MET A 327 25.12 11.41 8.90
CA MET A 327 24.61 11.37 7.52
C MET A 327 23.26 10.66 7.45
N LEU A 328 23.14 9.44 8.01
CA LEU A 328 21.87 8.72 8.05
C LEU A 328 20.78 9.51 8.81
N ALA A 329 21.13 10.12 9.95
CA ALA A 329 20.19 10.94 10.71
C ALA A 329 19.73 12.18 9.93
N GLY A 330 20.64 12.83 9.19
CA GLY A 330 20.31 13.96 8.32
C GLY A 330 19.38 13.58 7.18
N LEU A 331 19.65 12.47 6.49
CA LEU A 331 18.78 11.95 5.43
C LEU A 331 17.38 11.61 5.96
N LEU A 332 17.29 10.94 7.11
CA LEU A 332 16.01 10.64 7.75
C LEU A 332 15.30 11.91 8.25
N GLY A 333 16.04 12.94 8.65
CA GLY A 333 15.48 14.25 8.98
C GLY A 333 14.84 14.94 7.77
N VAL A 334 15.51 14.91 6.62
CA VAL A 334 14.95 15.43 5.36
C VAL A 334 13.71 14.63 4.94
N ALA A 335 13.75 13.30 5.00
CA ALA A 335 12.60 12.45 4.73
C ALA A 335 11.43 12.76 5.68
N ALA A 336 11.70 12.90 6.99
CA ALA A 336 10.68 13.25 7.97
C ALA A 336 10.06 14.64 7.72
N LEU A 337 10.83 15.61 7.23
CA LEU A 337 10.29 16.90 6.80
C LEU A 337 9.41 16.78 5.55
N GLY A 338 9.78 15.93 4.58
CA GLY A 338 8.91 15.61 3.45
C GLY A 338 7.59 14.95 3.90
N GLN A 339 7.64 14.05 4.86
CA GLN A 339 6.44 13.44 5.45
C GLN A 339 5.62 14.45 6.27
N ALA A 340 6.24 15.46 6.88
CA ALA A 340 5.54 16.56 7.54
C ALA A 340 4.84 17.48 6.53
N MET A 341 5.47 17.73 5.37
CA MET A 341 4.84 18.42 4.25
C MET A 341 3.62 17.65 3.75
N GLU A 342 3.68 16.32 3.62
CA GLU A 342 2.49 15.53 3.30
C GLU A 342 1.42 15.64 4.40
N ALA A 343 1.81 15.46 5.67
CA ALA A 343 0.89 15.54 6.81
C ALA A 343 0.18 16.89 6.93
N SER A 344 0.74 17.95 6.33
CA SER A 344 0.13 19.29 6.37
C SER A 344 -1.24 19.35 5.67
N ILE A 345 -1.59 18.38 4.82
CA ILE A 345 -2.95 18.27 4.28
C ILE A 345 -4.03 18.07 5.36
N LEU A 346 -3.65 17.56 6.54
CA LEU A 346 -4.57 17.40 7.66
C LEU A 346 -5.04 18.72 8.27
N PHE A 347 -4.41 19.84 7.91
CA PHE A 347 -4.88 21.18 8.30
C PHE A 347 -5.97 21.72 7.37
N ASN A 348 -6.23 21.05 6.24
CA ASN A 348 -7.35 21.38 5.36
C ASN A 348 -8.66 20.83 5.95
N GLU A 349 -9.79 21.30 5.40
CA GLU A 349 -11.08 20.74 5.78
C GLU A 349 -11.16 19.25 5.42
N PRO A 350 -11.71 18.40 6.31
CA PRO A 350 -11.93 17.00 6.00
C PRO A 350 -12.88 16.85 4.80
N TRP A 351 -12.59 15.91 3.90
CA TRP A 351 -13.48 15.59 2.80
C TRP A 351 -14.86 15.16 3.32
N ALA A 352 -15.92 15.61 2.66
CA ALA A 352 -17.26 15.15 2.98
C ALA A 352 -17.41 13.65 2.62
N PRO A 353 -17.92 12.80 3.54
CA PRO A 353 -18.04 11.37 3.29
C PRO A 353 -19.14 11.05 2.28
N SER A 354 -18.88 10.09 1.38
CA SER A 354 -19.88 9.62 0.42
C SER A 354 -20.76 8.53 1.07
N ARG A 355 -21.95 8.92 1.56
CA ARG A 355 -22.84 8.00 2.32
C ARG A 355 -24.05 7.49 1.57
N GLY A 356 -24.39 8.13 0.46
CA GLY A 356 -25.63 7.86 -0.27
C GLY A 356 -25.43 7.47 -1.74
N CYS A 357 -24.18 7.42 -2.20
CA CYS A 357 -23.87 7.10 -3.58
C CYS A 357 -23.21 5.73 -3.71
N THR A 358 -23.62 5.03 -4.75
CA THR A 358 -22.93 3.87 -5.28
C THR A 358 -21.62 4.29 -5.94
N LEU A 359 -20.73 3.31 -6.18
CA LEU A 359 -19.46 3.54 -6.84
C LEU A 359 -19.62 4.21 -8.21
N PRO A 360 -20.52 3.77 -9.12
CA PRO A 360 -20.70 4.45 -10.41
C PRO A 360 -21.16 5.90 -10.28
N GLU A 361 -22.08 6.21 -9.35
CA GLU A 361 -22.56 7.57 -9.11
C GLU A 361 -21.44 8.47 -8.55
N ALA A 362 -20.67 7.96 -7.57
CA ALA A 362 -19.52 8.67 -7.03
C ALA A 362 -18.40 8.86 -8.08
N ALA A 363 -18.20 7.88 -8.96
CA ALA A 363 -17.21 7.97 -10.04
C ALA A 363 -17.61 9.00 -11.10
N ALA A 364 -18.89 9.12 -11.44
CA ALA A 364 -19.38 10.10 -12.41
C ALA A 364 -19.16 11.56 -11.97
N GLN A 365 -19.05 11.79 -10.66
CA GLN A 365 -18.80 13.11 -10.07
C GLN A 365 -17.32 13.32 -9.72
N SER A 366 -16.45 12.41 -10.15
CA SER A 366 -15.01 12.48 -9.89
C SER A 366 -14.33 13.61 -10.62
N VAL A 367 -13.44 14.32 -9.93
CA VAL A 367 -12.57 15.35 -10.52
C VAL A 367 -11.57 14.73 -11.52
N PHE A 368 -11.38 13.42 -11.46
CA PHE A 368 -10.58 12.70 -12.44
C PHE A 368 -11.45 12.33 -13.65
N THR A 369 -11.36 13.16 -14.69
CA THR A 369 -12.13 13.05 -15.95
C THR A 369 -11.89 11.74 -16.71
N ASP A 370 -10.76 11.07 -16.46
CA ASP A 370 -10.36 9.82 -17.09
C ASP A 370 -10.05 8.71 -16.06
N THR A 371 -10.54 8.79 -14.81
CA THR A 371 -10.37 7.66 -13.89
C THR A 371 -11.21 6.49 -14.36
N ASP A 372 -10.56 5.64 -15.14
CA ASP A 372 -10.99 4.30 -15.43
C ASP A 372 -11.10 3.56 -14.09
N TRP A 373 -12.31 3.52 -13.54
CA TRP A 373 -12.68 2.74 -12.37
C TRP A 373 -12.64 1.22 -12.68
N SER A 374 -12.11 0.83 -13.86
CA SER A 374 -11.71 -0.52 -14.22
C SER A 374 -10.82 -1.22 -13.19
N HIS A 375 -10.13 -0.48 -12.33
CA HIS A 375 -9.43 -1.06 -11.18
C HIS A 375 -10.36 -1.64 -10.12
N TYR A 376 -11.58 -1.11 -10.02
CA TYR A 376 -12.61 -1.52 -9.07
C TYR A 376 -13.73 -2.34 -9.70
N VAL A 377 -13.85 -2.41 -11.03
CA VAL A 377 -14.90 -3.20 -11.69
C VAL A 377 -14.38 -4.03 -12.86
N VAL A 378 -15.14 -5.05 -13.22
CA VAL A 378 -14.90 -5.87 -14.41
C VAL A 378 -16.22 -6.05 -15.17
N PRO A 379 -16.23 -6.03 -16.51
CA PRO A 379 -17.44 -6.34 -17.28
C PRO A 379 -18.00 -7.71 -16.88
N TRP A 380 -19.32 -7.83 -16.80
CA TRP A 380 -20.01 -9.08 -16.50
C TRP A 380 -20.93 -9.48 -17.68
N PRO A 381 -20.96 -10.77 -18.07
CA PRO A 381 -20.19 -11.89 -17.53
C PRO A 381 -18.71 -11.87 -17.95
N GLU A 382 -17.82 -12.14 -17.01
CA GLU A 382 -16.40 -12.43 -17.28
C GLU A 382 -16.22 -13.95 -17.27
N GLY A 383 -15.57 -14.52 -18.27
CA GLY A 383 -15.60 -15.97 -18.52
C GLY A 383 -15.09 -16.83 -17.36
N ALA A 384 -13.98 -16.44 -16.72
CA ALA A 384 -13.44 -17.19 -15.60
C ALA A 384 -14.28 -17.02 -14.32
N LEU A 385 -14.81 -15.82 -14.08
CA LEU A 385 -15.65 -15.55 -12.91
C LEU A 385 -17.06 -16.13 -13.02
N ALA A 386 -17.66 -16.13 -14.21
CA ALA A 386 -18.98 -16.71 -14.46
C ALA A 386 -19.02 -18.22 -14.18
N ALA A 387 -17.88 -18.91 -14.32
CA ALA A 387 -17.76 -20.31 -13.94
C ALA A 387 -17.61 -20.54 -12.43
N LEU A 388 -17.15 -19.53 -11.68
CA LEU A 388 -16.84 -19.62 -10.25
C LEU A 388 -17.95 -19.04 -9.35
N LEU A 389 -18.72 -18.08 -9.85
CA LEU A 389 -19.72 -17.34 -9.09
C LEU A 389 -21.14 -17.74 -9.52
N ALA A 390 -22.05 -17.83 -8.55
CA ALA A 390 -23.47 -17.81 -8.85
C ALA A 390 -23.84 -16.47 -9.51
N THR A 391 -24.86 -16.47 -10.37
CA THR A 391 -25.34 -15.25 -11.03
C THR A 391 -25.64 -14.17 -9.99
N PRO A 392 -24.90 -13.04 -9.98
CA PRO A 392 -25.10 -12.00 -9.00
C PRO A 392 -26.47 -11.35 -9.16
N ALA A 393 -27.03 -10.85 -8.05
CA ALA A 393 -28.23 -10.03 -8.12
C ALA A 393 -27.87 -8.64 -8.66
N GLU A 394 -28.56 -8.22 -9.72
CA GLU A 394 -28.34 -6.93 -10.36
C GLU A 394 -28.87 -5.78 -9.51
N ARG A 395 -28.05 -4.74 -9.38
CA ARG A 395 -28.46 -3.42 -8.91
C ARG A 395 -28.43 -2.46 -10.09
N ARG A 396 -29.60 -1.98 -10.52
CA ARG A 396 -29.68 -0.92 -11.53
C ARG A 396 -29.18 0.39 -10.94
N VAL A 397 -28.30 1.05 -11.67
CA VAL A 397 -27.71 2.35 -11.30
C VAL A 397 -27.78 3.25 -12.53
N ASP A 398 -28.20 4.49 -12.32
CA ASP A 398 -28.17 5.54 -13.32
C ASP A 398 -27.27 6.68 -12.82
N PRO A 399 -25.97 6.66 -13.16
CA PRO A 399 -24.99 7.61 -12.63
C PRO A 399 -25.32 9.07 -12.90
N GLU A 400 -26.11 9.36 -13.94
CA GLU A 400 -26.47 10.73 -14.34
C GLU A 400 -27.65 11.30 -13.55
N THR A 401 -28.44 10.45 -12.89
CA THR A 401 -29.63 10.89 -12.13
C THR A 401 -29.30 11.49 -10.77
N VAL A 402 -28.15 11.14 -10.19
CA VAL A 402 -27.75 11.65 -8.89
C VAL A 402 -27.14 13.03 -9.06
N ALA A 403 -27.87 14.05 -8.60
CA ALA A 403 -27.43 15.44 -8.71
C ALA A 403 -26.12 15.71 -7.96
N ARG A 404 -25.95 15.15 -6.74
CA ARG A 404 -24.73 15.31 -5.91
C ARG A 404 -24.54 14.15 -4.93
N CYS A 405 -23.31 13.63 -4.86
CA CYS A 405 -22.89 12.57 -3.93
C CYS A 405 -22.31 13.11 -2.62
N TRP A 406 -21.83 14.35 -2.64
CA TRP A 406 -21.32 15.07 -1.48
C TRP A 406 -21.66 16.56 -1.63
N PRO A 407 -21.81 17.30 -0.51
CA PRO A 407 -21.98 18.74 -0.54
C PRO A 407 -20.77 19.40 -1.22
N GLU A 408 -20.99 20.50 -1.95
CA GLU A 408 -19.87 21.38 -2.33
C GLU A 408 -19.34 22.04 -1.07
N GLU A 409 -18.01 22.14 -0.98
CA GLU A 409 -17.34 22.94 0.05
C GLU A 409 -18.01 24.33 0.05
N GLY A 410 -18.49 24.77 1.22
CA GLY A 410 -19.03 26.12 1.36
C GLY A 410 -17.92 27.11 1.01
N GLY A 411 -18.21 28.02 0.06
CA GLY A 411 -17.26 29.03 -0.41
C GLY A 411 -16.86 30.08 0.60
#